data_AF-A0A2E1Q425-F1
#
_entry.id   AF-A0A2E1Q425-F1
#
_cell.length_a   1.000
_cell.length_b   1.000
_cell.length_c   1.000
_cell.angle_alpha   90.00
_cell.angle_beta   90.00
_cell.angle_gamma   90.00
#
_symmetry.space_group_name_H-M   'P 1'
#
loop_
_entity.id
_entity.type
_entity.pdbx_description
1 polymer ?
#
loop_
_entity_poly.entity_id
_entity_poly.type
_entity_poly.pdbx_seq_one_letter_code
_entity_poly.pdbx_strand_id
1 'polypeptide(L)'
;MKINEKQLQDMAKRMLEAMKAQNCIQLKVKESEVLERIAKVIRSDFERESQLDQDVHKMMDDLERQNPGGFQRYKMFPLLKKRLAKEKGIVL
;
A
#
# COMPACT_ATOMS: atom_id res chain seq x y z
N MET A 1 -8.10 -2.07 1.12
CA MET A 1 -8.46 -3.46 1.50
C MET A 1 -8.27 -3.63 3.00
N LYS A 2 -9.13 -4.39 3.71
CA LYS A 2 -8.87 -4.76 5.12
C LYS A 2 -8.07 -6.05 5.16
N ILE A 3 -6.78 -5.95 5.43
CA ILE A 3 -5.93 -7.13 5.62
C ILE A 3 -6.09 -7.63 7.06
N ASN A 4 -6.28 -8.94 7.19
CA ASN A 4 -6.37 -9.60 8.48
C ASN A 4 -4.95 -9.80 9.04
N GLU A 5 -4.73 -9.56 10.34
CA GLU A 5 -3.41 -9.66 10.97
C GLU A 5 -2.75 -11.03 10.78
N LYS A 6 -3.55 -12.10 10.72
CA LYS A 6 -3.06 -13.45 10.40
C LYS A 6 -2.43 -13.55 9.01
N GLN A 7 -3.03 -12.93 8.00
CA GLN A 7 -2.50 -12.92 6.63
C GLN A 7 -1.20 -12.11 6.53
N LEU A 8 -1.10 -11.02 7.31
CA LEU A 8 0.10 -10.22 7.42
C LEU A 8 1.26 -11.03 8.03
N GLN A 9 0.98 -11.78 9.11
CA GLN A 9 1.97 -12.65 9.75
C GLN A 9 2.40 -13.83 8.85
N ASP A 10 1.47 -14.45 8.13
CA ASP A 10 1.79 -15.53 7.19
C ASP A 10 2.63 -15.04 6.01
N MET A 11 2.33 -13.84 5.47
CA MET A 11 3.19 -13.20 4.46
C MET A 11 4.58 -12.89 5.01
N ALA A 12 4.67 -12.31 6.22
CA ALA A 12 5.95 -12.00 6.84
C ALA A 12 6.81 -13.26 7.06
N LYS A 13 6.20 -14.38 7.49
CA LYS A 13 6.88 -15.67 7.63
C LYS A 13 7.42 -16.19 6.31
N ARG A 14 6.59 -16.21 5.25
CA ARG A 14 7.03 -16.64 3.91
C ARG A 14 8.16 -15.79 3.36
N MET A 15 8.12 -14.47 3.58
CA MET A 15 9.20 -13.58 3.19
C MET A 15 10.49 -13.89 3.96
N LEU A 16 10.40 -14.10 5.27
CA LEU A 16 11.55 -14.48 6.10
C LEU A 16 12.15 -15.83 5.66
N GLU A 17 11.32 -16.83 5.39
CA GLU A 17 11.75 -18.14 4.89
C GLU A 17 12.40 -18.05 3.51
N ALA A 18 11.82 -17.30 2.58
CA ALA A 18 12.38 -17.08 1.25
C ALA A 18 13.73 -16.35 1.34
N MET A 19 13.85 -15.35 2.21
CA MET A 19 15.09 -14.60 2.41
C MET A 19 16.19 -15.44 3.10
N LYS A 20 15.81 -16.33 4.02
CA LYS A 20 16.73 -17.34 4.59
C LYS A 20 17.17 -18.36 3.54
N ALA A 21 16.25 -18.84 2.71
CA ALA A 21 16.54 -19.81 1.65
C ALA A 21 17.52 -19.26 0.61
N GLN A 22 17.48 -17.95 0.35
CA GLN A 22 18.43 -17.27 -0.54
C GLN A 22 19.77 -16.90 0.14
N ASN A 23 19.97 -17.24 1.42
CA ASN A 23 21.18 -16.89 2.20
C ASN A 23 21.51 -15.38 2.24
N CYS A 24 20.55 -14.51 1.95
CA CYS A 24 20.76 -13.07 1.85
C CYS A 24 20.76 -12.35 3.21
N ILE A 25 20.48 -13.03 4.33
CA ILE A 25 20.29 -12.40 5.63
C ILE A 25 20.97 -13.16 6.77
N GLN A 26 21.88 -12.48 7.47
CA GLN A 26 22.29 -12.87 8.82
C GLN A 26 21.41 -12.15 9.84
N LEU A 27 20.60 -12.93 10.56
CA LEU A 27 19.78 -12.43 11.66
C LEU A 27 20.69 -12.08 12.85
N LYS A 28 20.88 -10.78 13.11
CA LYS A 28 21.60 -10.28 14.31
C LYS A 28 20.70 -10.15 15.55
N VAL A 29 19.40 -10.38 15.39
CA VAL A 29 18.34 -10.18 16.39
C VAL A 29 17.33 -11.33 16.31
N LYS A 30 16.47 -11.46 17.33
CA LYS A 30 15.45 -12.50 17.41
C LYS A 30 14.49 -12.42 16.23
N GLU A 31 14.10 -13.57 15.69
CA GLU A 31 13.16 -13.68 14.55
C GLU A 31 11.83 -12.95 14.79
N SER A 32 11.36 -12.92 16.04
CA SER A 32 10.14 -12.21 16.43
C SER A 32 10.20 -10.72 16.12
N GLU A 33 11.31 -10.03 16.39
CA GLU A 33 11.45 -8.59 16.11
C GLU A 33 11.49 -8.31 14.61
N VAL A 34 12.09 -9.22 13.83
CA VAL A 34 12.17 -9.09 12.38
C VAL A 34 10.79 -9.29 11.76
N LEU A 35 10.02 -10.29 12.22
CA LEU A 35 8.65 -10.52 11.78
C LEU A 35 7.74 -9.33 12.10
N GLU A 36 7.82 -8.76 13.31
CA GLU A 36 7.06 -7.56 13.66
C GLU A 36 7.43 -6.37 12.78
N ARG A 37 8.72 -6.19 12.48
CA ARG A 37 9.17 -5.09 11.62
C ARG A 37 8.71 -5.26 10.18
N ILE A 38 8.75 -6.48 9.64
CA ILE A 38 8.20 -6.80 8.32
C ILE A 38 6.69 -6.51 8.29
N ALA A 39 5.95 -7.01 9.28
CA ALA A 39 4.52 -6.75 9.40
C ALA A 39 4.22 -5.25 9.47
N LYS A 40 5.01 -4.47 10.22
CA LYS A 40 4.86 -3.01 10.32
C LYS A 40 5.11 -2.30 9.00
N VAL A 41 6.13 -2.70 8.24
CA VAL A 41 6.42 -2.12 6.92
C VAL A 41 5.28 -2.40 5.95
N ILE A 42 4.83 -3.66 5.88
CA ILE A 42 3.72 -4.07 5.02
C ILE A 42 2.45 -3.27 5.38
N ARG A 43 2.12 -3.19 6.67
CA ARG A 43 0.98 -2.40 7.15
C ARG A 43 1.09 -0.93 6.77
N SER A 44 2.27 -0.34 6.94
CA SER A 44 2.50 1.07 6.58
C SER A 44 2.31 1.32 5.08
N ASP A 45 2.71 0.38 4.22
CA ASP A 45 2.50 0.51 2.78
C ASP A 45 1.01 0.38 2.41
N PHE A 46 0.27 -0.53 3.04
CA PHE A 46 -1.18 -0.60 2.86
C PHE A 46 -1.92 0.64 3.36
N GLU A 47 -1.47 1.22 4.48
CA GLU A 47 -2.01 2.50 4.98
C GLU A 47 -1.73 3.64 4.01
N ARG A 48 -0.53 3.69 3.40
CA ARG A 48 -0.22 4.66 2.33
C ARG A 48 -1.10 4.49 1.11
N GLU A 49 -1.35 3.26 0.67
CA GLU A 49 -2.22 2.99 -0.48
C GLU A 49 -3.69 3.37 -0.16
N SER A 50 -4.16 3.03 1.04
CA SER A 50 -5.49 3.43 1.50
C SER A 50 -5.63 4.95 1.59
N GLN A 51 -4.60 5.66 2.06
CA GLN A 51 -4.59 7.11 2.11
C GLN A 51 -4.59 7.71 0.70
N LEU A 52 -3.84 7.11 -0.24
CA LEU A 52 -3.83 7.50 -1.64
C LEU A 52 -5.24 7.40 -2.24
N ASP A 53 -5.96 6.30 -2.01
CA ASP A 53 -7.34 6.13 -2.50
C ASP A 53 -8.28 7.20 -1.93
N GLN A 54 -8.15 7.53 -0.64
CA GLN A 54 -8.95 8.60 -0.02
C GLN A 54 -8.64 9.97 -0.64
N ASP A 55 -7.37 10.26 -0.92
CA ASP A 55 -6.95 11.52 -1.52
C ASP A 55 -7.43 11.62 -2.98
N VAL A 56 -7.41 10.51 -3.72
CA VAL A 56 -8.01 10.42 -5.07
C VAL A 56 -9.50 10.73 -4.99
N HIS A 57 -10.24 10.13 -4.04
CA HIS A 57 -11.67 10.41 -3.87
C HIS A 57 -11.97 11.87 -3.53
N LYS A 58 -11.20 12.49 -2.63
CA LYS A 58 -11.36 13.92 -2.31
C LYS A 58 -11.11 14.81 -3.53
N MET A 59 -10.02 14.55 -4.26
CA MET A 59 -9.69 15.31 -5.47
C MET A 59 -10.76 15.16 -6.55
N MET A 60 -11.37 13.98 -6.66
CA MET A 60 -12.50 13.74 -7.57
C MET A 60 -13.73 14.55 -7.18
N ASP A 61 -14.09 14.59 -5.90
CA ASP A 61 -15.25 15.36 -5.42
C ASP A 61 -15.04 16.87 -5.59
N ASP A 62 -13.81 17.37 -5.38
CA ASP A 62 -13.48 18.79 -5.63
C ASP A 62 -13.55 19.15 -7.13
N LEU A 63 -13.04 18.28 -8.00
CA LEU A 63 -13.09 18.48 -9.45
C LEU A 63 -14.54 18.46 -9.99
N GLU A 64 -15.39 17.59 -9.44
CA GLU A 64 -16.81 17.54 -9.81
C GLU A 64 -17.58 18.76 -9.34
N ARG A 65 -17.28 19.27 -8.13
CA ARG A 65 -17.86 20.54 -7.63
C ARG A 65 -17.49 21.74 -8.51
N GLN A 66 -16.27 21.76 -9.04
CA GLN A 66 -15.80 22.84 -9.91
C GLN A 66 -16.31 22.72 -11.35
N ASN A 67 -16.64 21.51 -11.82
CA ASN A 67 -17.11 21.26 -13.19
C ASN A 67 -18.33 20.32 -13.22
N PRO A 68 -19.53 20.84 -12.90
CA PRO A 68 -20.75 20.04 -12.95
C PRO A 68 -21.11 19.65 -14.40
N GLY A 69 -21.33 18.34 -14.63
CA GLY A 69 -21.98 17.82 -15.85
C GLY A 69 -21.07 17.18 -16.92
N GLY A 70 -19.74 17.22 -16.79
CA GLY A 70 -18.81 16.63 -17.77
C GLY A 70 -17.96 15.46 -17.26
N PHE A 71 -18.11 15.08 -15.98
CA PHE A 71 -17.10 14.29 -15.30
C PHE A 71 -17.42 12.78 -15.30
N GLN A 72 -16.70 12.01 -16.11
CA GLN A 72 -16.81 10.55 -16.12
C GLN A 72 -15.99 9.96 -14.97
N ARG A 73 -16.57 9.92 -13.75
CA ARG A 73 -15.87 9.50 -12.51
C ARG A 73 -15.05 8.20 -12.69
N TYR A 74 -15.66 7.22 -13.35
CA TYR A 74 -15.07 5.90 -13.56
C TYR A 74 -13.79 5.92 -14.40
N LYS A 75 -13.67 6.83 -15.39
CA LYS A 75 -12.47 6.95 -16.24
C LYS A 75 -11.38 7.80 -15.60
N MET A 76 -11.76 8.79 -14.79
CA MET A 76 -10.82 9.72 -14.16
C MET A 76 -10.14 9.10 -12.93
N PHE A 77 -10.83 8.23 -12.19
CA PHE A 77 -10.27 7.55 -11.02
C PHE A 77 -8.95 6.80 -11.29
N PRO A 78 -8.84 5.90 -12.30
CA PRO A 78 -7.58 5.21 -12.57
C PRO A 78 -6.47 6.15 -13.07
N LEU A 79 -6.81 7.24 -13.77
CA LEU A 79 -5.85 8.24 -14.24
C LEU A 79 -5.26 9.04 -13.07
N LEU A 80 -6.12 9.50 -12.15
CA LEU A 80 -5.70 10.24 -10.96
C LEU A 80 -4.95 9.35 -9.98
N LYS A 81 -5.40 8.11 -9.77
CA LYS A 81 -4.69 7.12 -8.95
C LYS A 81 -3.28 6.88 -9.48
N LYS A 82 -3.10 6.71 -10.79
CA LYS A 82 -1.76 6.57 -11.41
C LYS A 82 -0.89 7.82 -11.24
N ARG A 83 -1.44 9.03 -11.40
CA ARG A 83 -0.69 10.28 -11.23
C ARG A 83 -0.26 10.49 -9.78
N LEU A 84 -1.19 10.36 -8.84
CA LEU A 84 -0.92 10.54 -7.41
C LEU A 84 0.01 9.43 -6.86
N ALA A 85 -0.11 8.20 -7.35
CA ALA A 85 0.84 7.13 -7.01
C ALA A 85 2.26 7.48 -7.45
N LYS A 86 2.43 8.00 -8.68
CA LYS A 86 3.72 8.43 -9.21
C LYS A 86 4.32 9.60 -8.43
N GLU A 87 3.51 10.57 -8.02
CA GLU A 87 3.96 11.72 -7.20
C GLU A 87 4.34 11.32 -5.78
N LYS A 88 3.59 10.39 -5.17
CA LYS A 88 3.88 9.89 -3.81
C LYS A 88 4.92 8.76 -3.77
N GLY A 89 5.44 8.33 -4.92
CA GLY A 89 6.38 7.21 -5.02
C GLY A 89 5.77 5.87 -4.58
N ILE A 90 4.45 5.72 -4.65
CA ILE A 90 3.75 4.48 -4.32
C ILE A 90 3.74 3.61 -5.58
N VAL A 91 4.27 2.39 -5.46
CA VAL A 91 4.20 1.39 -6.54
C VAL A 91 2.82 0.73 -6.47
N LEU A 92 2.02 0.88 -7.53
CA LEU A 92 0.70 0.27 -7.70
C LEU A 92 0.78 -1.13 -8.31
#